data_AF-A0A3P7GUG7-F1
#
_entry.id   AF-A0A3P7GUG7-F1
#
_cell.length_a   1.000
_cell.length_b   1.000
_cell.length_c   1.000
_cell.angle_alpha   90.00
_cell.angle_beta   90.00
_cell.angle_gamma   90.00
#
_symmetry.space_group_name_H-M   'P 1'
#
loop_
_entity.id
_entity.type
_entity.pdbx_description
1 polymer ?
#
loop_
_entity_poly.entity_id
_entity_poly.type
_entity_poly.pdbx_seq_one_letter_code
_entity_poly.pdbx_strand_id
1 'polypeptide(L)'
;MDRFDVDVDPERALDFFVDCRASLGNIDSTVAWTVSRVCALGYSIVRRGANSRTAASFLRACIANAFITIASLSNVVHKIQLYIETGMLALFVNSLPQKYSIQADAIVKCCIELLAASQEVTVCEYRQAASSFLAFLLFVPDSPTKAPLYMFNAFLNATARYVWGNECIERGRLFIDCLRYLSAMAQTDLPYRIGYSQCNDAIYGSSVEFMEAIKEKADVVIGQLEELYNQHGDKSITFAIELLETIISIGDIQALGSLVIELYAKCTVRNETRERRRCVRERIAKRATNSAPVQSVYKTICELESRSK
;
A
#
# COMPACT_ATOMS: atom_id res chain seq x y z
N MET A 1 7.48 7.73 -42.89
CA MET A 1 7.04 7.53 -41.50
C MET A 1 5.66 8.13 -41.37
N ASP A 2 4.65 7.29 -41.22
CA ASP A 2 3.28 7.73 -40.99
C ASP A 2 3.21 8.33 -39.58
N ARG A 3 3.18 9.66 -39.50
CA ARG A 3 3.11 10.38 -38.22
C ARG A 3 1.65 10.50 -37.83
N PHE A 4 1.14 9.49 -37.13
CA PHE A 4 -0.17 9.59 -36.50
C PHE A 4 -0.03 10.23 -35.11
N ASP A 5 -1.02 11.04 -34.74
CA ASP A 5 -1.09 11.64 -33.42
C ASP A 5 -1.78 10.67 -32.46
N VAL A 6 -1.04 10.25 -31.43
CA VAL A 6 -1.48 9.31 -30.37
C VAL A 6 -2.73 9.82 -29.67
N ASP A 7 -2.95 11.13 -29.62
CA ASP A 7 -4.09 11.74 -28.96
C ASP A 7 -5.31 11.91 -29.89
N VAL A 8 -5.14 11.82 -31.21
CA VAL A 8 -6.24 12.05 -32.17
C VAL A 8 -6.98 10.75 -32.50
N ASP A 9 -6.26 9.64 -32.66
CA ASP A 9 -6.83 8.34 -33.00
C ASP A 9 -6.39 7.26 -32.00
N PRO A 10 -7.19 7.02 -30.94
CA PRO A 10 -6.81 6.10 -29.87
C PRO A 10 -6.80 4.64 -30.31
N GLU A 11 -7.63 4.23 -31.27
CA GLU A 11 -7.64 2.86 -31.78
C GLU A 11 -6.34 2.57 -32.52
N ARG A 12 -5.98 3.46 -33.44
CA ARG A 12 -4.71 3.38 -34.15
C ARG A 12 -3.49 3.46 -33.22
N ALA A 13 -3.58 4.27 -32.17
CA ALA A 13 -2.53 4.32 -31.15
C ALA A 13 -2.36 3.01 -30.40
N LEU A 14 -3.45 2.33 -30.04
CA LEU A 14 -3.39 1.03 -29.39
C LEU A 14 -2.78 -0.03 -30.33
N ASP A 15 -3.19 -0.05 -31.60
CA ASP A 15 -2.63 -0.96 -32.60
C ASP A 15 -1.12 -0.76 -32.77
N PHE A 16 -0.66 0.49 -32.81
CA PHE A 16 0.77 0.80 -32.83
C PHE A 16 1.51 0.24 -31.63
N PHE A 17 0.94 0.32 -30.41
CA PHE A 17 1.57 -0.25 -29.22
C PHE A 17 1.56 -1.79 -29.22
N VAL A 18 0.54 -2.42 -29.82
CA VAL A 18 0.50 -3.86 -30.05
C VAL A 18 1.63 -4.29 -31.00
N ASP A 19 1.83 -3.55 -32.10
CA ASP A 19 2.92 -3.78 -33.05
C ASP A 19 4.30 -3.53 -32.42
N CYS A 20 4.43 -2.50 -31.58
CA CYS A 20 5.65 -2.24 -30.82
C CYS A 20 6.00 -3.44 -29.94
N ARG A 21 5.03 -3.98 -29.20
CA ARG A 21 5.26 -5.19 -28.39
C ARG A 21 5.66 -6.38 -29.25
N ALA A 22 4.99 -6.59 -30.39
CA ALA A 22 5.31 -7.71 -31.27
C ALA A 22 6.73 -7.62 -31.84
N SER A 23 7.17 -6.41 -32.17
CA SER A 23 8.45 -6.16 -32.83
C SER A 23 9.62 -6.02 -31.85
N LEU A 24 9.39 -5.49 -30.66
CA LEU A 24 10.41 -5.10 -29.67
C LEU A 24 10.20 -5.81 -28.31
N GLY A 25 9.44 -6.90 -28.29
CA GLY A 25 9.06 -7.64 -27.08
C GLY A 25 10.23 -8.28 -26.33
N ASN A 26 11.42 -8.33 -26.94
CA ASN A 26 12.65 -8.82 -26.33
C ASN A 26 13.44 -7.76 -25.56
N ILE A 27 12.99 -6.49 -25.54
CA ILE A 27 13.66 -5.38 -24.85
C ILE A 27 12.76 -4.90 -23.71
N ASP A 28 13.10 -5.28 -22.47
CA ASP A 28 12.29 -5.00 -21.28
C ASP A 28 11.96 -3.50 -21.09
N SER A 29 12.91 -2.61 -21.37
CA SER A 29 12.68 -1.17 -21.25
C SER A 29 11.66 -0.66 -22.27
N THR A 30 11.64 -1.22 -23.48
CA THR A 30 10.65 -0.90 -24.52
C THR A 30 9.29 -1.51 -24.20
N VAL A 31 9.25 -2.74 -23.68
CA VAL A 31 8.03 -3.38 -23.21
C VAL A 31 7.39 -2.56 -22.09
N ALA A 32 8.17 -2.17 -21.08
CA ALA A 32 7.70 -1.32 -19.99
C ALA A 32 7.20 0.04 -20.48
N TRP A 33 7.95 0.70 -21.37
CA TRP A 33 7.51 1.95 -21.99
C TRP A 33 6.18 1.77 -22.72
N THR A 34 6.03 0.69 -23.49
CA THR A 34 4.80 0.38 -24.23
C THR A 34 3.62 0.24 -23.26
N VAL A 35 3.79 -0.45 -22.14
CA VAL A 35 2.76 -0.60 -21.09
C VAL A 35 2.36 0.77 -20.54
N SER A 36 3.31 1.58 -20.08
CA SER A 36 2.99 2.91 -19.52
C SER A 36 2.33 3.83 -20.55
N ARG A 37 2.69 3.73 -21.83
CA ARG A 37 2.01 4.48 -22.91
C ARG A 37 0.57 4.00 -23.15
N VAL A 38 0.33 2.70 -23.09
CA VAL A 38 -1.04 2.13 -23.16
C VAL A 38 -1.87 2.58 -21.95
N CYS A 39 -1.31 2.59 -20.75
CA CYS A 39 -1.99 3.12 -19.56
C CYS A 39 -2.30 4.62 -19.72
N ALA A 40 -1.34 5.43 -20.16
CA ALA A 40 -1.52 6.86 -20.41
C ALA A 40 -2.63 7.13 -21.46
N LEU A 41 -2.69 6.33 -22.53
CA LEU A 41 -3.76 6.38 -23.51
C LEU A 41 -5.12 6.06 -22.87
N GLY A 42 -5.19 5.05 -22.01
CA GLY A 42 -6.40 4.75 -21.24
C GLY A 42 -6.85 5.92 -20.36
N TYR A 43 -5.92 6.53 -19.63
CA TYR A 43 -6.21 7.71 -18.81
C TYR A 43 -6.68 8.91 -19.64
N SER A 44 -6.16 9.12 -20.85
CA SER A 44 -6.61 10.22 -21.72
C SER A 44 -8.08 10.06 -22.12
N ILE A 45 -8.52 8.82 -22.40
CA ILE A 45 -9.92 8.50 -22.68
C ILE A 45 -10.81 8.71 -21.46
N VAL A 46 -10.36 8.29 -20.26
CA VAL A 46 -11.09 8.55 -19.00
C VAL A 46 -11.25 10.05 -18.77
N ARG A 47 -10.19 10.85 -18.96
CA ARG A 47 -10.20 12.31 -18.77
C ARG A 47 -11.13 13.05 -19.74
N ARG A 48 -11.34 12.52 -20.95
CA ARG A 48 -12.28 13.08 -21.92
C ARG A 48 -13.75 12.88 -21.52
N GLY A 49 -14.03 12.19 -20.40
CA GLY A 49 -15.39 11.95 -19.93
C GLY A 49 -16.18 11.03 -20.85
N ALA A 50 -15.48 10.19 -21.63
CA ALA A 50 -16.09 9.29 -22.59
C ALA A 50 -16.84 8.16 -21.87
N ASN A 51 -18.10 8.43 -21.52
CA ASN A 51 -18.98 7.49 -20.80
C ASN A 51 -19.76 6.57 -21.76
N SER A 52 -19.22 6.28 -22.94
CA SER A 52 -19.86 5.40 -23.93
C SER A 52 -19.48 3.93 -23.72
N ARG A 53 -20.34 3.02 -24.20
CA ARG A 53 -20.05 1.58 -24.24
C ARG A 53 -18.78 1.28 -25.05
N THR A 54 -18.54 2.05 -26.12
CA THR A 54 -17.36 1.94 -26.98
C THR A 54 -16.07 2.34 -26.25
N ALA A 55 -16.11 3.45 -25.49
CA ALA A 55 -14.98 3.83 -24.63
C ALA A 55 -14.71 2.77 -23.55
N ALA A 56 -15.76 2.14 -23.01
CA ALA A 56 -15.64 1.04 -22.07
C ALA A 56 -14.94 -0.21 -22.64
N SER A 57 -15.29 -0.60 -23.86
CA SER A 57 -14.60 -1.73 -24.53
C SER A 57 -13.15 -1.38 -24.84
N PHE A 58 -12.89 -0.16 -25.31
CA PHE A 58 -11.54 0.29 -25.62
C PHE A 58 -10.63 0.31 -24.38
N LEU A 59 -11.12 0.84 -23.27
CA LEU A 59 -10.38 0.87 -22.00
C LEU A 59 -10.06 -0.55 -21.49
N ARG A 60 -11.01 -1.49 -21.61
CA ARG A 60 -10.77 -2.90 -21.28
C ARG A 60 -9.75 -3.55 -22.20
N ALA A 61 -9.70 -3.17 -23.48
CA ALA A 61 -8.68 -3.61 -24.42
C ALA A 61 -7.30 -3.07 -24.03
N CYS A 62 -7.20 -1.79 -23.63
CA CYS A 62 -5.96 -1.21 -23.12
C CYS A 62 -5.44 -1.96 -21.88
N ILE A 63 -6.32 -2.18 -20.89
CA ILE A 63 -5.98 -2.91 -19.65
C ILE A 63 -5.56 -4.35 -19.97
N ALA A 64 -6.32 -5.06 -20.81
CA ALA A 64 -5.98 -6.42 -21.21
C ALA A 64 -4.63 -6.47 -21.93
N ASN A 65 -4.38 -5.54 -22.85
CA ASN A 65 -3.12 -5.43 -23.57
C ASN A 65 -1.96 -5.16 -22.61
N ALA A 66 -2.08 -4.20 -21.70
CA ALA A 66 -1.08 -3.93 -20.68
C ALA A 66 -0.82 -5.18 -19.82
N PHE A 67 -1.87 -5.82 -19.32
CA PHE A 67 -1.78 -7.00 -18.46
C PHE A 67 -0.98 -8.15 -19.07
N ILE A 68 -1.27 -8.54 -20.32
CA ILE A 68 -0.54 -9.62 -21.01
C ILE A 68 0.89 -9.21 -21.37
N THR A 69 1.12 -7.92 -21.59
CA THR A 69 2.45 -7.38 -21.95
C THR A 69 3.37 -7.32 -20.74
N ILE A 70 2.86 -6.98 -19.56
CA ILE A 70 3.64 -6.99 -18.31
C ILE A 70 4.15 -8.40 -18.00
N ALA A 71 3.33 -9.43 -18.28
CA ALA A 71 3.69 -10.82 -18.00
C ALA A 71 5.01 -11.25 -18.67
N SER A 72 5.37 -10.66 -19.82
CA SER A 72 6.57 -11.00 -20.58
C SER A 72 7.86 -10.36 -20.07
N LEU A 73 7.80 -9.38 -19.17
CA LEU A 73 8.99 -8.75 -18.60
C LEU A 73 9.83 -9.76 -17.80
N SER A 74 11.10 -9.47 -17.56
CA SER A 74 11.94 -10.30 -16.69
C SER A 74 11.94 -9.82 -15.24
N ASN A 75 12.04 -8.49 -15.03
CA ASN A 75 12.19 -7.90 -13.70
C ASN A 75 10.87 -7.92 -12.91
N VAL A 76 10.84 -8.63 -11.78
CA VAL A 76 9.64 -8.82 -10.96
C VAL A 76 9.17 -7.53 -10.28
N VAL A 77 10.08 -6.70 -9.77
CA VAL A 77 9.75 -5.42 -9.13
C VAL A 77 9.07 -4.50 -10.12
N HIS A 78 9.61 -4.43 -11.34
CA HIS A 78 9.04 -3.64 -12.42
C HIS A 78 7.67 -4.18 -12.86
N LYS A 79 7.47 -5.50 -12.90
CA LYS A 79 6.15 -6.10 -13.13
C LYS A 79 5.13 -5.63 -12.11
N ILE A 80 5.46 -5.71 -10.81
CA ILE A 80 4.54 -5.29 -9.74
C ILE A 80 4.17 -3.81 -9.90
N GLN A 81 5.15 -2.93 -10.18
CA GLN A 81 4.89 -1.51 -10.40
C GLN A 81 3.96 -1.24 -11.59
N LEU A 82 4.20 -1.90 -12.73
CA LEU A 82 3.36 -1.73 -13.92
C LEU A 82 1.97 -2.37 -13.75
N TYR A 83 1.87 -3.47 -13.00
CA TYR A 83 0.59 -4.05 -12.62
C TYR A 83 -0.20 -3.10 -11.71
N ILE A 84 0.45 -2.43 -10.75
CA ILE A 84 -0.18 -1.40 -9.93
C ILE A 84 -0.68 -0.24 -10.81
N GLU A 85 0.14 0.29 -11.72
CA GLU A 85 -0.27 1.35 -12.66
C GLU A 85 -1.49 0.92 -13.50
N THR A 86 -1.45 -0.28 -14.05
CA THR A 86 -2.55 -0.86 -14.84
C THR A 86 -3.80 -1.09 -13.97
N GLY A 87 -3.60 -1.51 -12.72
CA GLY A 87 -4.66 -1.73 -11.73
C GLY A 87 -5.35 -0.43 -11.35
N MET A 88 -4.61 0.65 -11.19
CA MET A 88 -5.16 1.99 -10.96
C MET A 88 -6.06 2.41 -12.12
N LEU A 89 -5.62 2.22 -13.37
CA LEU A 89 -6.47 2.46 -14.54
C LEU A 89 -7.73 1.58 -14.51
N ALA A 90 -7.60 0.30 -14.16
CA ALA A 90 -8.74 -0.62 -14.04
C ALA A 90 -9.75 -0.17 -12.97
N LEU A 91 -9.30 0.38 -11.84
CA LEU A 91 -10.18 0.96 -10.81
C LEU A 91 -10.95 2.18 -11.32
N PHE A 92 -10.30 3.07 -12.08
CA PHE A 92 -10.99 4.19 -12.74
C PHE A 92 -12.05 3.71 -13.73
N VAL A 93 -11.75 2.67 -14.52
CA VAL A 93 -12.72 2.09 -15.45
C VAL A 93 -13.91 1.48 -14.70
N ASN A 94 -13.65 0.78 -13.59
CA ASN A 94 -14.68 0.15 -12.74
C ASN A 94 -15.58 1.14 -12.01
N SER A 95 -15.14 2.37 -11.81
CA SER A 95 -15.97 3.41 -11.21
C SER A 95 -17.14 3.87 -12.08
N LEU A 96 -17.24 3.40 -13.33
CA LEU A 96 -18.30 3.81 -14.25
C LEU A 96 -19.58 2.99 -13.99
N PRO A 97 -20.80 3.59 -13.97
CA PRO A 97 -22.06 3.02 -13.46
C PRO A 97 -22.56 1.69 -14.07
N GLN A 98 -21.83 1.07 -14.99
CA GLN A 98 -22.18 -0.19 -15.65
C GLN A 98 -21.04 -1.23 -15.66
N LYS A 99 -20.03 -1.12 -14.78
CA LYS A 99 -18.77 -1.87 -14.95
C LYS A 99 -18.26 -2.55 -13.69
N TYR A 100 -18.56 -3.84 -13.56
CA TYR A 100 -17.77 -4.75 -12.72
C TYR A 100 -16.67 -5.35 -13.59
N SER A 101 -15.40 -4.90 -13.49
CA SER A 101 -14.32 -5.63 -14.17
C SER A 101 -13.62 -6.59 -13.23
N ILE A 102 -13.63 -7.86 -13.65
CA ILE A 102 -12.84 -8.99 -13.17
C ILE A 102 -11.32 -8.72 -13.26
N GLN A 103 -10.91 -7.66 -13.98
CA GLN A 103 -9.52 -7.39 -14.33
C GLN A 103 -8.70 -6.85 -13.14
N ALA A 104 -9.29 -6.06 -12.23
CA ALA A 104 -8.58 -5.56 -11.06
C ALA A 104 -8.21 -6.68 -10.06
N ASP A 105 -9.12 -7.64 -9.84
CA ASP A 105 -8.87 -8.82 -8.99
C ASP A 105 -7.76 -9.72 -9.59
N ALA A 106 -7.74 -9.89 -10.92
CA ALA A 106 -6.65 -10.61 -11.60
C ALA A 106 -5.29 -9.93 -11.41
N ILE A 107 -5.23 -8.60 -11.54
CA ILE A 107 -4.02 -7.81 -11.30
C ILE A 107 -3.52 -7.98 -9.86
N VAL A 108 -4.43 -7.89 -8.88
CA VAL A 108 -4.08 -8.08 -7.47
C VAL A 108 -3.52 -9.48 -7.21
N LYS A 109 -4.17 -10.52 -7.74
CA LYS A 109 -3.69 -11.90 -7.61
C LYS A 109 -2.30 -12.08 -8.20
N CYS A 110 -2.05 -11.55 -9.41
CA CYS A 110 -0.72 -11.61 -10.02
C CYS A 110 0.34 -10.91 -9.16
N CYS A 111 0.06 -9.73 -8.61
CA CYS A 111 0.99 -9.06 -7.69
C CYS A 111 1.30 -9.91 -6.45
N ILE A 112 0.29 -10.53 -5.84
CA ILE A 112 0.45 -11.40 -4.67
C ILE A 112 1.31 -12.63 -5.01
N GLU A 113 1.06 -13.26 -6.17
CA GLU A 113 1.84 -14.40 -6.65
C GLU A 113 3.30 -14.02 -6.91
N LEU A 114 3.53 -12.87 -7.54
CA LEU A 114 4.88 -12.34 -7.75
C LEU A 114 5.59 -12.08 -6.42
N LEU A 115 4.93 -11.43 -5.46
CA LEU A 115 5.47 -11.20 -4.12
C LEU A 115 5.82 -12.51 -3.40
N ALA A 116 5.03 -13.57 -3.58
CA ALA A 116 5.30 -14.87 -2.98
C ALA A 116 6.50 -15.59 -3.61
N ALA A 117 6.79 -15.32 -4.90
CA ALA A 117 7.85 -15.97 -5.67
C ALA A 117 9.16 -15.17 -5.73
N SER A 118 9.20 -13.93 -5.23
CA SER A 118 10.32 -12.98 -5.41
C SER A 118 11.54 -13.21 -4.51
N GLN A 119 12.04 -14.45 -4.39
CA GLN A 119 13.15 -14.76 -3.46
C GLN A 119 14.49 -14.16 -3.87
N GLU A 120 14.67 -13.85 -5.15
CA GLU A 120 15.93 -13.31 -5.71
C GLU A 120 16.00 -11.77 -5.65
N VAL A 121 14.89 -11.10 -5.31
CA VAL A 121 14.82 -9.65 -5.19
C VAL A 121 15.48 -9.20 -3.88
N THR A 122 16.23 -8.10 -3.91
CA THR A 122 16.85 -7.56 -2.70
C THR A 122 15.79 -7.15 -1.67
N VAL A 123 16.11 -7.22 -0.37
CA VAL A 123 15.13 -6.92 0.70
C VAL A 123 14.57 -5.51 0.58
N CYS A 124 15.39 -4.54 0.20
CA CYS A 124 14.97 -3.15 0.02
C CYS A 124 13.95 -3.01 -1.12
N GLU A 125 14.25 -3.59 -2.29
CA GLU A 125 13.34 -3.55 -3.45
C GLU A 125 12.06 -4.33 -3.16
N TYR A 126 12.16 -5.48 -2.49
CA TYR A 126 11.00 -6.28 -2.08
C TYR A 126 10.08 -5.48 -1.16
N ARG A 127 10.63 -4.88 -0.10
CA ARG A 127 9.87 -4.03 0.81
C ARG A 127 9.20 -2.88 0.06
N GLN A 128 9.92 -2.19 -0.82
CA GLN A 128 9.36 -1.08 -1.59
C GLN A 128 8.19 -1.53 -2.49
N ALA A 129 8.34 -2.67 -3.18
CA ALA A 129 7.28 -3.25 -4.00
C ALA A 129 6.06 -3.65 -3.15
N ALA A 130 6.28 -4.32 -2.01
CA ALA A 130 5.24 -4.74 -1.09
C ALA A 130 4.47 -3.55 -0.49
N SER A 131 5.18 -2.51 -0.02
CA SER A 131 4.55 -1.29 0.50
C SER A 131 3.76 -0.54 -0.59
N SER A 132 4.26 -0.50 -1.82
CA SER A 132 3.56 0.13 -2.96
C SER A 132 2.29 -0.64 -3.31
N PHE A 133 2.36 -1.97 -3.33
CA PHE A 133 1.20 -2.83 -3.52
C PHE A 133 0.18 -2.68 -2.39
N LEU A 134 0.62 -2.61 -1.14
CA LEU A 134 -0.27 -2.42 0.00
C LEU A 134 -1.00 -1.07 -0.05
N ALA A 135 -0.31 -0.01 -0.49
CA ALA A 135 -0.94 1.30 -0.72
C ALA A 135 -1.98 1.23 -1.85
N PHE A 136 -1.70 0.49 -2.93
CA PHE A 136 -2.67 0.23 -4.01
C PHE A 136 -3.88 -0.56 -3.52
N LEU A 137 -3.67 -1.57 -2.67
CA LEU A 137 -4.73 -2.43 -2.14
C LEU A 137 -5.81 -1.66 -1.37
N LEU A 138 -5.47 -0.50 -0.79
CA LEU A 138 -6.42 0.36 -0.10
C LEU A 138 -7.62 0.76 -0.98
N PHE A 139 -7.39 0.87 -2.29
CA PHE A 139 -8.40 1.28 -3.26
C PHE A 139 -9.17 0.11 -3.87
N VAL A 140 -8.73 -1.13 -3.63
CA VAL A 140 -9.33 -2.30 -4.24
C VAL A 140 -10.49 -2.77 -3.37
N PRO A 141 -11.72 -2.81 -3.90
CA PRO A 141 -12.85 -3.34 -3.16
C PRO A 141 -12.69 -4.85 -2.95
N ASP A 142 -13.01 -5.31 -1.75
CA ASP A 142 -13.11 -6.73 -1.45
C ASP A 142 -14.27 -7.35 -2.24
N SER A 143 -14.15 -8.66 -2.49
CA SER A 143 -15.21 -9.44 -3.10
C SER A 143 -16.32 -9.66 -2.08
N PRO A 144 -17.59 -9.35 -2.40
CA PRO A 144 -18.72 -9.58 -1.48
C PRO A 144 -18.97 -11.06 -1.18
N THR A 145 -18.34 -11.97 -1.93
CA THR A 145 -18.45 -13.43 -1.76
C THR A 145 -17.31 -14.04 -0.94
N LYS A 146 -16.35 -13.22 -0.49
CA LYS A 146 -15.19 -13.66 0.28
C LYS A 146 -15.23 -13.05 1.69
N ALA A 147 -14.48 -13.67 2.61
CA ALA A 147 -14.30 -13.10 3.94
C ALA A 147 -13.65 -11.71 3.83
N PRO A 148 -13.95 -10.77 4.75
CA PRO A 148 -13.32 -9.46 4.73
C PRO A 148 -11.80 -9.56 4.80
N LEU A 149 -11.12 -8.63 4.14
CA LEU A 149 -9.66 -8.56 4.06
C LEU A 149 -9.01 -9.80 3.42
N TYR A 150 -9.71 -10.57 2.58
CA TYR A 150 -9.13 -11.79 1.99
C TYR A 150 -7.87 -11.51 1.16
N MET A 151 -7.83 -10.40 0.43
CA MET A 151 -6.66 -10.00 -0.36
C MET A 151 -5.49 -9.60 0.55
N PHE A 152 -5.78 -8.91 1.65
CA PHE A 152 -4.77 -8.56 2.65
C PHE A 152 -4.21 -9.81 3.35
N ASN A 153 -5.06 -10.80 3.65
CA ASN A 153 -4.59 -12.11 4.15
C ASN A 153 -3.68 -12.81 3.14
N ALA A 154 -4.05 -12.80 1.86
CA ALA A 154 -3.22 -13.38 0.82
C ALA A 154 -1.87 -12.64 0.68
N PHE A 155 -1.86 -11.31 0.85
CA PHE A 155 -0.65 -10.50 0.93
C PHE A 155 0.24 -10.85 2.14
N LEU A 156 -0.32 -10.97 3.35
CA LEU A 156 0.44 -11.41 4.53
C LEU A 156 1.06 -12.79 4.31
N ASN A 157 0.29 -13.72 3.73
CA ASN A 157 0.78 -15.06 3.41
C ASN A 157 1.90 -15.04 2.36
N ALA A 158 1.85 -14.14 1.38
CA ALA A 158 2.90 -13.98 0.38
C ALA A 158 4.19 -13.42 1.01
N THR A 159 4.07 -12.39 1.83
CA THR A 159 5.23 -11.73 2.48
C THR A 159 5.88 -12.60 3.56
N ALA A 160 5.12 -13.50 4.19
CA ALA A 160 5.65 -14.51 5.09
C ALA A 160 6.55 -15.55 4.39
N ARG A 161 6.39 -15.76 3.08
CA ARG A 161 7.23 -16.67 2.28
C ARG A 161 8.56 -16.05 1.87
N TYR A 162 8.69 -14.73 1.92
CA TYR A 162 9.93 -14.05 1.53
C TYR A 162 11.04 -14.28 2.56
N VAL A 163 12.25 -14.58 2.08
CA VAL A 163 13.41 -14.82 2.95
C VAL A 163 14.07 -13.50 3.36
N TRP A 164 13.66 -12.98 4.51
CA TRP A 164 14.15 -11.69 5.05
C TRP A 164 15.61 -11.68 5.53
N GLY A 165 16.22 -12.86 5.77
CA GLY A 165 17.58 -12.96 6.30
C GLY A 165 17.79 -12.15 7.59
N ASN A 166 18.88 -11.39 7.65
CA ASN A 166 19.24 -10.53 8.80
C ASN A 166 18.61 -9.12 8.72
N GLU A 167 17.84 -8.82 7.67
CA GLU A 167 17.24 -7.52 7.40
C GLU A 167 15.91 -7.34 8.14
N CYS A 168 15.93 -7.59 9.45
CA CYS A 168 14.73 -7.46 10.28
C CYS A 168 14.14 -6.04 10.30
N ILE A 169 14.95 -5.01 10.02
CA ILE A 169 14.47 -3.61 9.98
C ILE A 169 13.43 -3.42 8.88
N GLU A 170 13.73 -3.86 7.67
CA GLU A 170 12.83 -3.73 6.54
C GLU A 170 11.57 -4.57 6.72
N ARG A 171 11.70 -5.75 7.35
CA ARG A 171 10.55 -6.59 7.74
C ARG A 171 9.64 -5.89 8.74
N GLY A 172 10.22 -5.32 9.81
CA GLY A 172 9.46 -4.58 10.81
C GLY A 172 8.78 -3.34 10.22
N ARG A 173 9.45 -2.63 9.30
CA ARG A 173 8.85 -1.50 8.58
C ARG A 173 7.67 -1.93 7.70
N LEU A 174 7.72 -3.13 7.09
CA LEU A 174 6.58 -3.66 6.36
C LEU A 174 5.39 -3.95 7.29
N PHE A 175 5.63 -4.50 8.49
CA PHE A 175 4.57 -4.67 9.49
C PHE A 175 3.99 -3.34 9.97
N ILE A 176 4.83 -2.31 10.14
CA ILE A 176 4.33 -0.95 10.42
C ILE A 176 3.45 -0.44 9.28
N ASP A 177 3.81 -0.70 8.01
CA ASP A 177 2.96 -0.35 6.86
C ASP A 177 1.64 -1.13 6.85
N CYS A 178 1.64 -2.41 7.26
CA CYS A 178 0.42 -3.19 7.48
C CYS A 178 -0.50 -2.55 8.53
N LEU A 179 0.06 -2.06 9.65
CA LEU A 179 -0.73 -1.35 10.66
C LEU A 179 -1.31 -0.02 10.12
N ARG A 180 -0.57 0.69 9.27
CA ARG A 180 -1.08 1.90 8.59
C ARG A 180 -2.24 1.57 7.65
N TYR A 181 -2.14 0.48 6.89
CA TYR A 181 -3.21 -0.01 6.03
C TYR A 181 -4.46 -0.35 6.85
N LEU A 182 -4.31 -1.15 7.92
CA LEU A 182 -5.43 -1.55 8.77
C LEU A 182 -6.08 -0.36 9.49
N SER A 183 -5.26 0.59 9.95
CA SER A 183 -5.75 1.85 10.53
C SER A 183 -6.53 2.69 9.52
N ALA A 184 -6.13 2.71 8.25
CA ALA A 184 -6.90 3.37 7.19
C ALA A 184 -8.22 2.63 6.92
N MET A 185 -8.20 1.30 6.83
CA MET A 185 -9.40 0.48 6.63
C MET A 185 -10.41 0.57 7.79
N ALA A 186 -9.95 0.91 8.99
CA ALA A 186 -10.80 1.12 10.17
C ALA A 186 -11.51 2.49 10.19
N GLN A 187 -11.22 3.39 9.25
CA GLN A 187 -11.86 4.70 9.18
C GLN A 187 -13.27 4.58 8.62
N THR A 188 -14.19 5.41 9.12
CA THR A 188 -15.58 5.45 8.64
C THR A 188 -15.67 5.85 7.18
N ASP A 189 -14.77 6.73 6.75
CA ASP A 189 -14.56 7.14 5.37
C ASP A 189 -13.07 7.06 5.07
N LEU A 190 -12.72 6.40 3.96
CA LEU A 190 -11.33 6.36 3.52
C LEU A 190 -10.86 7.76 3.12
N PRO A 191 -9.60 8.13 3.43
CA PRO A 191 -9.09 9.47 3.21
C PRO A 191 -8.94 9.82 1.72
N TYR A 192 -8.93 8.82 0.84
CA TYR A 192 -8.74 8.99 -0.60
C TYR A 192 -9.66 8.03 -1.37
N ARG A 193 -10.19 8.49 -2.52
CA ARG A 193 -11.04 7.69 -3.41
C ARG A 193 -10.61 7.84 -4.86
N ILE A 194 -10.78 6.77 -5.64
CA ILE A 194 -10.49 6.75 -7.08
C ILE A 194 -11.79 6.83 -7.86
N GLY A 195 -12.01 7.98 -8.51
CA GLY A 195 -13.23 8.23 -9.28
C GLY A 195 -14.49 8.04 -8.44
N TYR A 196 -15.44 7.29 -8.97
CA TYR A 196 -16.68 6.89 -8.29
C TYR A 196 -16.66 5.43 -7.79
N SER A 197 -15.47 4.82 -7.66
CA SER A 197 -15.37 3.41 -7.25
C SER A 197 -15.79 3.28 -5.78
N GLN A 198 -16.58 2.25 -5.47
CA GLN A 198 -16.85 1.89 -4.07
C GLN A 198 -15.59 1.25 -3.49
N CYS A 199 -15.19 1.72 -2.31
CA CYS A 199 -14.10 1.13 -1.53
C CYS A 199 -14.68 0.42 -0.29
N ASN A 200 -13.81 -0.22 0.49
CA ASN A 200 -14.23 -1.10 1.59
C ASN A 200 -14.96 -0.36 2.72
N ASP A 201 -14.69 0.93 2.94
CA ASP A 201 -15.46 1.78 3.84
C ASP A 201 -16.95 1.84 3.45
N ALA A 202 -17.25 1.99 2.16
CA ALA A 202 -18.61 2.01 1.65
C ALA A 202 -19.25 0.61 1.60
N ILE A 203 -18.47 -0.43 1.27
CA ILE A 203 -18.97 -1.81 1.15
C ILE A 203 -19.35 -2.37 2.53
N TYR A 204 -18.49 -2.20 3.52
CA TYR A 204 -18.68 -2.77 4.85
C TYR A 204 -19.33 -1.79 5.82
N GLY A 205 -19.29 -0.47 5.56
CA GLY A 205 -19.98 0.53 6.39
C GLY A 205 -19.56 0.52 7.85
N SER A 206 -18.30 0.18 8.15
CA SER A 206 -17.80 -0.05 9.51
C SER A 206 -18.62 -1.08 10.30
N SER A 207 -19.11 -2.14 9.65
CA SER A 207 -19.84 -3.21 10.34
C SER A 207 -19.00 -3.83 11.46
N VAL A 208 -19.67 -4.34 12.49
CA VAL A 208 -19.01 -4.97 13.64
C VAL A 208 -18.10 -6.11 13.17
N GLU A 209 -18.58 -6.93 12.24
CA GLU A 209 -17.82 -8.07 11.68
C GLU A 209 -16.56 -7.60 10.95
N PHE A 210 -16.63 -6.48 10.22
CA PHE A 210 -15.46 -5.93 9.52
C PHE A 210 -14.44 -5.35 10.50
N MET A 211 -14.90 -4.63 11.52
CA MET A 211 -14.04 -4.07 12.57
C MET A 211 -13.36 -5.17 13.41
N GLU A 212 -14.07 -6.27 13.69
CA GLU A 212 -13.51 -7.46 14.32
C GLU A 212 -12.44 -8.11 13.44
N ALA A 213 -12.69 -8.24 12.14
CA ALA A 213 -11.70 -8.77 11.19
C ALA A 213 -10.44 -7.87 11.13
N ILE A 214 -10.60 -6.54 11.10
CA ILE A 214 -9.47 -5.60 11.14
C ILE A 214 -8.67 -5.79 12.44
N LYS A 215 -9.36 -5.86 13.58
CA LYS A 215 -8.71 -6.06 14.88
C LYS A 215 -7.93 -7.36 14.94
N GLU A 216 -8.53 -8.46 14.50
CA GLU A 216 -7.85 -9.77 14.44
C GLU A 216 -6.55 -9.68 13.63
N LYS A 217 -6.58 -9.01 12.47
CA LYS A 217 -5.37 -8.83 11.65
C LYS A 217 -4.36 -7.88 12.27
N ALA A 218 -4.82 -6.84 12.95
CA ALA A 218 -3.94 -5.94 13.69
C ALA A 218 -3.20 -6.68 14.80
N ASP A 219 -3.91 -7.51 15.58
CA ASP A 219 -3.33 -8.31 16.66
C ASP A 219 -2.27 -9.29 16.12
N VAL A 220 -2.52 -9.94 14.98
CA VAL A 220 -1.53 -10.79 14.30
C VAL A 220 -0.27 -10.01 13.91
N VAL A 221 -0.43 -8.85 13.27
CA VAL A 221 0.70 -8.01 12.83
C VAL A 221 1.48 -7.45 14.03
N ILE A 222 0.78 -7.04 15.10
CA ILE A 222 1.40 -6.58 16.35
C ILE A 222 2.21 -7.71 16.97
N GLY A 223 1.67 -8.92 17.09
CA GLY A 223 2.40 -10.07 17.63
C GLY A 223 3.68 -10.36 16.85
N GLN A 224 3.64 -10.30 15.51
CA GLN A 224 4.84 -10.47 14.68
C GLN A 224 5.87 -9.34 14.87
N LEU A 225 5.40 -8.11 15.07
CA LEU A 225 6.29 -6.98 15.34
C LEU A 225 6.93 -7.09 16.74
N GLU A 226 6.19 -7.54 17.74
CA GLU A 226 6.68 -7.81 19.10
C GLU A 226 7.74 -8.91 19.10
N GLU A 227 7.52 -10.01 18.36
CA GLU A 227 8.51 -11.07 18.19
C GLU A 227 9.82 -10.53 17.60
N LEU A 228 9.75 -9.74 16.51
CA LEU A 228 10.93 -9.11 15.92
C LEU A 228 11.63 -8.15 16.88
N TYR A 229 10.85 -7.38 17.61
CA TYR A 229 11.35 -6.41 18.58
C TYR A 229 12.10 -7.10 19.74
N ASN A 230 11.59 -8.24 20.22
CA ASN A 230 12.20 -9.00 21.30
C ASN A 230 13.44 -9.79 20.85
N GLN A 231 13.48 -10.26 19.60
CA GLN A 231 14.60 -11.03 19.06
C GLN A 231 15.83 -10.16 18.72
N HIS A 232 15.66 -8.85 18.49
CA HIS A 232 16.72 -7.99 17.97
C HIS A 232 17.01 -6.77 18.86
N GLY A 233 17.59 -7.04 20.04
CA GLY A 233 17.89 -6.07 21.11
C GLY A 233 18.36 -4.68 20.65
N ASP A 234 19.47 -4.56 19.92
CA ASP A 234 19.96 -3.23 19.52
C ASP A 234 19.10 -2.53 18.44
N LYS A 235 18.51 -3.30 17.52
CA LYS A 235 17.63 -2.78 16.46
C LYS A 235 16.24 -2.43 16.98
N SER A 236 15.89 -2.90 18.17
CA SER A 236 14.61 -2.62 18.84
C SER A 236 14.38 -1.15 19.13
N ILE A 237 15.44 -0.33 19.26
CA ILE A 237 15.30 1.13 19.43
C ILE A 237 14.81 1.78 18.13
N THR A 238 15.30 1.34 16.97
CA THR A 238 14.84 1.84 15.66
C THR A 238 13.38 1.50 15.44
N PHE A 239 12.96 0.27 15.77
CA PHE A 239 11.54 -0.11 15.74
C PHE A 239 10.71 0.71 16.72
N ALA A 240 11.19 0.91 17.95
CA ALA A 240 10.46 1.65 18.97
C ALA A 240 10.15 3.07 18.50
N ILE A 241 11.13 3.78 17.95
CA ILE A 241 10.93 5.16 17.49
C ILE A 241 10.04 5.24 16.25
N GLU A 242 10.17 4.31 15.29
CA GLU A 242 9.33 4.28 14.08
C GLU A 242 7.87 3.89 14.39
N LEU A 243 7.66 2.96 15.32
CA LEU A 243 6.33 2.58 15.80
C LEU A 243 5.70 3.73 16.59
N LEU A 244 6.46 4.37 17.48
CA LEU A 244 6.02 5.52 18.26
C LEU A 244 5.59 6.68 17.35
N GLU A 245 6.38 7.02 16.34
CA GLU A 245 6.02 8.03 15.33
C GLU A 245 4.74 7.66 14.57
N THR A 246 4.53 6.37 14.31
CA THR A 246 3.31 5.88 13.66
C THR A 246 2.10 6.02 14.58
N ILE A 247 2.18 5.58 15.84
CA ILE A 247 1.11 5.75 16.83
C ILE A 247 0.75 7.23 16.99
N ILE A 248 1.74 8.12 17.05
CA ILE A 248 1.50 9.55 17.19
C ILE A 248 0.88 10.14 15.93
N SER A 249 1.10 9.56 14.76
CA SER A 249 0.53 10.06 13.51
C SER A 249 -0.94 9.64 13.38
N ILE A 250 -1.25 8.37 13.58
CA ILE A 250 -2.57 7.79 13.23
C ILE A 250 -3.26 7.02 14.35
N GLY A 251 -2.59 6.75 15.48
CA GLY A 251 -3.12 5.98 16.59
C GLY A 251 -3.84 6.81 17.65
N ASP A 252 -4.63 6.13 18.47
CA ASP A 252 -5.26 6.69 19.67
C ASP A 252 -4.27 6.65 20.85
N ILE A 253 -3.68 7.81 21.16
CA ILE A 253 -2.72 7.97 22.26
C ILE A 253 -3.38 7.73 23.61
N GLN A 254 -4.68 8.01 23.75
CA GLN A 254 -5.38 7.78 25.01
C GLN A 254 -5.51 6.27 25.27
N ALA A 255 -5.86 5.49 24.26
CA ALA A 255 -5.93 4.03 24.38
C ALA A 255 -4.54 3.39 24.53
N LEU A 256 -3.53 3.91 23.83
CA LEU A 256 -2.18 3.33 23.75
C LEU A 256 -1.17 3.98 24.70
N GLY A 257 -1.63 4.72 25.72
CA GLY A 257 -0.76 5.56 26.55
C GLY A 257 0.39 4.81 27.23
N SER A 258 0.14 3.59 27.74
CA SER A 258 1.18 2.74 28.36
C SER A 258 2.26 2.34 27.36
N LEU A 259 1.88 1.85 26.19
CA LEU A 259 2.79 1.47 25.11
C LEU A 259 3.61 2.69 24.64
N VAL A 260 2.96 3.85 24.49
CA VAL A 260 3.63 5.09 24.10
C VAL A 260 4.72 5.48 25.11
N ILE A 261 4.46 5.34 26.42
CA ILE A 261 5.45 5.62 27.47
C ILE A 261 6.59 4.60 27.42
N GLU A 262 6.29 3.31 27.26
CA GLU A 262 7.29 2.24 27.18
C GLU A 262 8.24 2.43 25.98
N LEU A 263 7.68 2.64 24.79
CA LEU A 263 8.45 2.88 23.57
C LEU A 263 9.31 4.15 23.70
N TYR A 264 8.75 5.22 24.27
CA TYR A 264 9.51 6.46 24.49
C TYR A 264 10.68 6.23 25.47
N ALA A 265 10.43 5.55 26.60
CA ALA A 265 11.45 5.23 27.59
C ALA A 265 12.60 4.43 26.98
N LYS A 266 12.31 3.47 26.11
CA LYS A 266 13.37 2.72 25.42
C LYS A 266 14.18 3.59 24.47
N CYS A 267 13.53 4.56 23.82
CA CYS A 267 14.22 5.48 22.92
C CYS A 267 15.17 6.42 23.66
N THR A 268 15.02 6.68 24.97
CA THR A 268 15.91 7.60 25.69
C THR A 268 17.31 7.04 25.95
N VAL A 269 17.49 5.72 25.82
CA VAL A 269 18.78 5.04 26.08
C VAL A 269 19.89 5.49 25.13
N ARG A 270 19.56 5.88 23.88
CA ARG A 270 20.54 6.32 22.87
C ARG A 270 20.29 7.76 22.44
N ASN A 271 21.39 8.51 22.28
CA ASN A 271 21.33 9.91 21.84
C ASN A 271 20.92 10.09 20.38
N GLU A 272 21.10 9.07 19.53
CA GLU A 272 20.77 9.10 18.11
C GLU A 272 19.28 9.39 17.83
N THR A 273 18.39 9.00 18.74
CA THR A 273 16.95 9.24 18.58
C THR A 273 16.48 10.58 19.14
N ARG A 274 17.36 11.40 19.74
CA ARG A 274 17.00 12.61 20.49
C ARG A 274 16.15 13.60 19.68
N GLU A 275 16.53 13.89 18.45
CA GLU A 275 15.77 14.82 17.60
C GLU A 275 14.40 14.23 17.21
N ARG A 276 14.33 12.92 16.94
CA ARG A 276 13.06 12.22 16.65
C ARG A 276 12.14 12.22 17.88
N ARG A 277 12.69 11.95 19.07
CA ARG A 277 11.96 12.03 20.36
C ARG A 277 11.44 13.43 20.63
N ARG A 278 12.23 14.47 20.30
CA ARG A 278 11.78 15.87 20.41
C ARG A 278 10.55 16.11 19.54
N CYS A 279 10.58 15.72 18.27
CA CYS A 279 9.44 15.84 17.35
C CYS A 279 8.21 15.08 17.87
N VAL A 280 8.40 13.85 18.37
CA VAL A 280 7.36 13.04 19.02
C VAL A 280 6.73 13.80 20.19
N ARG A 281 7.55 14.32 21.11
CA ARG A 281 7.09 15.03 22.30
C ARG A 281 6.32 16.30 21.94
N GLU A 282 6.77 17.06 20.95
CA GLU A 282 6.08 18.25 20.43
C GLU A 282 4.70 17.90 19.84
N ARG A 283 4.58 16.78 19.13
CA ARG A 283 3.29 16.31 18.59
C ARG A 283 2.34 15.84 19.70
N ILE A 284 2.84 15.13 20.71
CA ILE A 284 2.02 14.74 21.87
C ILE A 284 1.55 15.99 22.64
N ALA A 285 2.44 16.98 22.84
CA ALA A 285 2.09 18.24 23.50
C ALA A 285 0.89 18.95 22.84
N LYS A 286 0.88 19.00 21.50
CA LYS A 286 -0.21 19.59 20.72
C LYS A 286 -1.54 18.86 20.91
N ARG A 287 -1.52 17.53 21.10
CA ARG A 287 -2.74 16.73 21.34
C ARG A 287 -3.17 16.76 22.81
N ALA A 288 -2.23 16.94 23.73
CA ALA A 288 -2.48 16.99 25.17
C ALA A 288 -3.32 18.20 25.60
N THR A 289 -3.30 19.31 24.86
CA THR A 289 -4.07 20.52 25.21
C THR A 289 -5.58 20.26 25.33
N ASN A 290 -6.07 19.22 24.64
CA ASN A 290 -7.50 18.93 24.53
C ASN A 290 -7.89 17.61 25.22
N SER A 291 -6.97 16.93 25.91
CA SER A 291 -7.23 15.61 26.53
C SER A 291 -6.39 15.39 27.79
N ALA A 292 -7.06 15.28 28.95
CA ALA A 292 -6.41 15.02 30.24
C ALA A 292 -5.66 13.67 30.28
N PRO A 293 -6.19 12.55 29.71
CA PRO A 293 -5.43 11.32 29.57
C PRO A 293 -4.12 11.49 28.79
N VAL A 294 -4.17 12.23 27.66
CA VAL A 294 -2.97 12.49 26.86
C VAL A 294 -2.00 13.44 27.56
N GLN A 295 -2.50 14.37 28.37
CA GLN A 295 -1.69 15.24 29.23
C GLN A 295 -0.90 14.44 30.28
N SER A 296 -1.50 13.39 30.85
CA SER A 296 -0.80 12.47 31.76
C SER A 296 0.38 11.78 31.06
N VAL A 297 0.13 11.22 29.86
CA VAL A 297 1.18 10.60 29.02
C VAL A 297 2.30 11.59 28.71
N TYR A 298 1.95 12.82 28.30
CA TYR A 298 2.91 13.88 28.00
C TYR A 298 3.81 14.22 29.19
N LYS A 299 3.22 14.33 30.40
CA LYS A 299 3.96 14.65 31.62
C LYS A 299 4.99 13.56 31.93
N THR A 300 4.58 12.29 31.90
CA THR A 300 5.47 11.14 32.15
C THR A 300 6.63 11.11 31.15
N ILE A 301 6.36 11.36 29.88
CA ILE A 301 7.40 11.44 28.83
C ILE A 301 8.40 12.58 29.08
N CYS A 302 7.93 13.75 29.53
CA CYS A 302 8.81 14.86 29.89
C CYS A 302 9.72 14.50 31.08
N GLU A 303 9.20 13.78 32.07
CA GLU A 303 9.97 13.28 33.20
C GLU A 303 11.05 12.28 32.74
N LEU A 304 10.71 11.35 31.84
CA LEU A 304 11.68 10.41 31.25
C LEU A 304 12.81 11.15 30.52
N GLU A 305 12.47 12.16 29.71
CA GLU A 305 13.49 12.95 28.99
C GLU A 305 14.40 13.71 29.95
N SER A 306 13.86 14.23 31.07
CA SER A 306 14.66 14.94 32.08
C SER A 306 15.67 14.04 32.79
N ARG A 307 15.36 12.75 32.97
CA ARG A 307 16.23 11.75 33.62
C ARG A 307 17.29 11.18 32.67
N SER A 308 17.13 11.39 31.36
CA SER A 308 18.04 10.90 30.31
C SER A 308 19.16 11.87 29.94
N LYS A 309 19.15 13.09 30.50
CA LYS A 309 20.22 14.09 30.36
C LYS A 309 21.34 13.82 31.35
#